data_AF-A0A9D1FX22-F1
#
_entry.id   AF-A0A9D1FX22-F1
#
_cell.length_a   1.000
_cell.length_b   1.000
_cell.length_c   1.000
_cell.angle_alpha   90.00
_cell.angle_beta   90.00
_cell.angle_gamma   90.00
#
_symmetry.space_group_name_H-M   'P 1'
#
loop_
_entity.id
_entity.type
_entity.pdbx_description
1 polymer ?
#
loop_
_entity_poly.entity_id
_entity_poly.type
_entity_poly.pdbx_seq_one_letter_code
_entity_poly.pdbx_strand_id
1 'polypeptide(L)'
;MNELLSSAREFMKREKVDFLLVNSTNEFLVEYNDLKENARYKLTGFSGSTGDALLGFDRLYLFVDGRYHIQADLEVNPEIVAVVKLLAGQSQLTEMAKQIPANAVVGVCSKKNSQARVEAMEKHFKVKLLQEDGIETSAPDFGVIEDISEDLCGLSSDEKISKIQKTLQIHESILFTNPEDVSYLYNKRDFSRRYSSKITGKALISKH
;
A
#
# COMPACT_ATOMS: atom_id res chain seq x y z
N MET A 1 -2.61 -16.97 -12.93
CA MET A 1 -1.27 -16.59 -12.46
C MET A 1 -0.29 -16.37 -13.62
N ASN A 2 -0.11 -17.34 -14.54
CA ASN A 2 0.83 -17.17 -15.67
C ASN A 2 0.48 -16.00 -16.61
N GLU A 3 -0.80 -15.80 -16.95
CA GLU A 3 -1.22 -14.67 -17.79
C GLU A 3 -0.98 -13.31 -17.11
N LEU A 4 -1.28 -13.20 -15.80
CA LEU A 4 -1.04 -11.99 -15.03
C LEU A 4 0.45 -11.64 -14.96
N LEU A 5 1.32 -12.64 -14.77
CA LEU A 5 2.77 -12.45 -14.78
C LEU A 5 3.28 -11.98 -16.15
N SER A 6 2.77 -12.57 -17.22
CA SER A 6 3.10 -12.14 -18.59
C SER A 6 2.68 -10.69 -18.83
N SER A 7 1.44 -10.33 -18.46
CA SER A 7 0.94 -8.96 -18.58
C SER A 7 1.77 -7.95 -17.76
N ALA A 8 2.09 -8.30 -16.50
CA ALA A 8 2.93 -7.47 -15.64
C ALA A 8 4.35 -7.28 -16.22
N ARG A 9 4.93 -8.31 -16.84
CA ARG A 9 6.25 -8.21 -17.50
C ARG A 9 6.18 -7.40 -18.79
N GLU A 10 5.09 -7.45 -19.54
CA GLU A 10 4.86 -6.57 -20.69
C GLU A 10 4.73 -5.11 -20.26
N PHE A 11 4.01 -4.86 -19.16
CA PHE A 11 3.95 -3.55 -18.50
C PHE A 11 5.36 -3.06 -18.14
N MET A 12 6.19 -3.89 -17.50
CA MET A 12 7.58 -3.55 -17.17
C MET A 12 8.42 -3.18 -18.40
N LYS A 13 8.29 -3.93 -19.52
CA LYS A 13 8.98 -3.62 -20.79
C LYS A 13 8.56 -2.26 -21.33
N ARG A 14 7.25 -1.97 -21.33
CA ARG A 14 6.72 -0.67 -21.79
C ARG A 14 7.23 0.47 -20.92
N GLU A 15 7.26 0.27 -19.61
CA GLU A 15 7.76 1.24 -18.65
C GLU A 15 9.30 1.29 -18.56
N LYS A 16 10.03 0.44 -19.28
CA LYS A 16 11.50 0.40 -19.28
C LYS A 16 12.07 0.27 -17.86
N VAL A 17 11.51 -0.65 -17.07
CA VAL A 17 12.01 -1.02 -15.73
C VAL A 17 12.45 -2.48 -15.71
N ASP A 18 13.48 -2.77 -14.93
CA ASP A 18 14.05 -4.11 -14.79
C ASP A 18 13.31 -4.94 -13.73
N PHE A 19 12.83 -4.25 -12.69
CA PHE A 19 12.02 -4.81 -11.62
C PHE A 19 10.80 -3.95 -11.35
N LEU A 20 9.78 -4.54 -10.76
CA LEU A 20 8.57 -3.87 -10.32
C LEU A 20 8.31 -4.20 -8.86
N LEU A 21 8.19 -3.17 -8.03
CA LEU A 21 7.70 -3.30 -6.66
C LEU A 21 6.18 -3.44 -6.68
N VAL A 22 5.68 -4.55 -6.15
CA VAL A 22 4.25 -4.83 -6.04
C VAL A 22 3.87 -4.83 -4.57
N ASN A 23 3.21 -3.74 -4.15
CA ASN A 23 2.87 -3.49 -2.76
C ASN A 23 1.71 -4.37 -2.28
N SER A 24 1.74 -4.73 -1.00
CA SER A 24 0.56 -5.24 -0.27
C SER A 24 -0.47 -4.14 -0.02
N THR A 25 -0.02 -2.91 0.23
CA THR A 25 -0.87 -1.75 0.53
C THR A 25 -1.56 -1.17 -0.70
N ASN A 26 -2.68 -0.47 -0.50
CA ASN A 26 -3.34 0.34 -1.53
C ASN A 26 -2.87 1.82 -1.48
N GLU A 27 -3.56 2.72 -2.19
CA GLU A 27 -3.19 4.14 -2.27
C GLU A 27 -3.38 4.95 -0.97
N PHE A 28 -4.06 4.36 0.01
CA PHE A 28 -4.24 4.90 1.35
C PHE A 28 -3.25 4.31 2.36
N LEU A 29 -2.30 3.49 1.87
CA LEU A 29 -1.26 2.82 2.66
C LEU A 29 -1.81 1.95 3.79
N VAL A 30 -3.03 1.43 3.63
CA VAL A 30 -3.66 0.58 4.66
C VAL A 30 -3.04 -0.81 4.68
N GLU A 31 -2.85 -1.36 5.88
CA GLU A 31 -2.33 -2.71 6.09
C GLU A 31 -3.33 -3.78 5.63
N TYR A 32 -4.61 -3.61 5.98
CA TYR A 32 -5.67 -4.56 5.64
C TYR A 32 -6.53 -4.00 4.50
N ASN A 33 -6.24 -4.44 3.28
CA ASN A 33 -7.11 -4.27 2.12
C ASN A 33 -7.83 -5.58 1.79
N ASP A 34 -8.97 -5.48 1.10
CA ASP A 34 -9.63 -6.66 0.54
C ASP A 34 -8.65 -7.36 -0.42
N LEU A 35 -8.55 -8.69 -0.33
CA LEU A 35 -7.66 -9.48 -1.20
C LEU A 35 -7.95 -9.26 -2.69
N LYS A 36 -9.18 -8.89 -3.05
CA LYS A 36 -9.53 -8.53 -4.43
C LYS A 36 -8.83 -7.26 -4.94
N GLU A 37 -8.48 -6.35 -4.02
CA GLU A 37 -7.79 -5.07 -4.26
C GLU A 37 -6.25 -5.21 -4.08
N ASN A 38 -5.78 -6.34 -3.56
CA ASN A 38 -4.38 -6.53 -3.20
C ASN A 38 -3.57 -7.07 -4.39
N ALA A 39 -2.81 -6.18 -5.04
CA ALA A 39 -1.99 -6.50 -6.20
C ALA A 39 -0.96 -7.62 -5.90
N ARG A 40 -0.31 -7.58 -4.73
CA ARG A 40 0.62 -8.61 -4.29
C ARG A 40 -0.07 -9.97 -4.18
N TYR A 41 -1.24 -10.03 -3.53
CA TYR A 41 -2.03 -11.27 -3.42
C TYR A 41 -2.40 -11.82 -4.80
N LYS A 42 -2.88 -10.98 -5.72
CA LYS A 42 -3.21 -11.42 -7.09
C LYS A 42 -2.01 -12.02 -7.80
N LEU A 43 -0.82 -11.48 -7.55
CA LEU A 43 0.41 -11.90 -8.20
C LEU A 43 1.04 -13.15 -7.56
N THR A 44 0.98 -13.31 -6.25
CA THR A 44 1.70 -14.37 -5.51
C THR A 44 0.80 -15.46 -4.92
N GLY A 45 -0.49 -15.17 -4.71
CA GLY A 45 -1.43 -16.00 -3.94
C GLY A 45 -1.31 -15.86 -2.42
N PHE A 46 -0.35 -15.09 -1.91
CA PHE A 46 -0.09 -14.99 -0.46
C PHE A 46 -0.98 -13.94 0.23
N SER A 47 -1.71 -14.38 1.25
CA SER A 47 -2.83 -13.68 1.89
C SER A 47 -2.51 -12.97 3.21
N GLY A 48 -1.26 -13.04 3.70
CA GLY A 48 -0.84 -12.36 4.94
C GLY A 48 -0.96 -10.84 4.87
N SER A 49 -1.03 -10.14 6.02
CA SER A 49 -1.36 -8.71 6.03
C SER A 49 -0.24 -7.78 5.55
N THR A 50 1.01 -8.26 5.53
CA THR A 50 2.16 -7.43 5.16
C THR A 50 3.12 -8.20 4.25
N GLY A 51 4.18 -7.51 3.82
CA GLY A 51 5.19 -8.01 2.91
C GLY A 51 4.87 -7.67 1.46
N ASP A 52 5.85 -7.12 0.75
CA ASP A 52 5.69 -6.79 -0.67
C ASP A 52 6.35 -7.85 -1.54
N ALA A 53 5.98 -7.83 -2.82
CA ALA A 53 6.63 -8.63 -3.83
C ALA A 53 7.54 -7.77 -4.72
N LEU A 54 8.59 -8.39 -5.25
CA LEU A 54 9.47 -7.80 -6.25
C LEU A 54 9.43 -8.71 -7.48
N LEU A 55 8.85 -8.20 -8.57
CA LEU A 55 8.77 -8.91 -9.83
C LEU A 55 9.95 -8.53 -10.73
N GLY A 56 10.73 -9.53 -11.14
CA GLY A 56 11.68 -9.45 -12.24
C GLY A 56 11.23 -10.25 -13.47
N PHE A 57 12.00 -10.15 -14.55
CA PHE A 57 11.72 -10.90 -15.78
C PHE A 57 11.84 -12.42 -15.61
N ASP A 58 12.74 -12.88 -14.75
CA ASP A 58 12.97 -14.32 -14.55
C ASP A 58 12.32 -14.84 -13.27
N ARG A 59 12.19 -14.00 -12.25
CA ARG A 59 11.81 -14.45 -10.90
C ARG A 59 10.88 -13.45 -10.20
N LEU A 60 10.01 -13.99 -9.36
CA LEU A 60 9.14 -13.23 -8.47
C LEU A 60 9.52 -13.52 -7.02
N TYR A 61 9.88 -12.48 -6.27
CA TYR A 61 10.23 -12.60 -4.86
C TYR A 61 9.08 -12.12 -3.98
N LEU A 62 8.84 -12.79 -2.87
CA LEU A 62 7.90 -12.38 -1.83
C LEU A 62 8.65 -12.23 -0.51
N PHE A 63 8.64 -11.04 0.09
CA PHE A 63 9.34 -10.77 1.34
C PHE A 63 8.37 -10.84 2.51
N VAL A 64 8.64 -11.73 3.48
CA VAL A 64 7.75 -11.96 4.63
C VAL A 64 8.51 -12.01 5.95
N ASP A 65 7.91 -11.43 7.00
CA ASP A 65 8.43 -11.54 8.36
C ASP A 65 8.08 -12.88 9.03
N GLY A 66 8.65 -13.11 10.22
CA GLY A 66 8.56 -14.37 10.97
C GLY A 66 7.14 -14.88 11.24
N ARG A 67 6.12 -14.00 11.26
CA ARG A 67 4.71 -14.42 11.43
C ARG A 67 4.20 -15.24 10.26
N TYR A 68 4.79 -15.05 9.08
CA TYR A 68 4.25 -15.51 7.81
C TYR A 68 5.13 -16.54 7.09
N HIS A 69 6.26 -16.96 7.66
CA HIS A 69 7.19 -17.89 6.98
C HIS A 69 6.51 -19.19 6.55
N ILE A 70 5.75 -19.83 7.44
CA ILE A 70 5.05 -21.09 7.15
C ILE A 70 3.87 -20.84 6.21
N GLN A 71 3.09 -19.78 6.47
CA GLN A 71 1.94 -19.43 5.64
C GLN A 71 2.34 -19.16 4.18
N ALA A 72 3.42 -18.41 3.97
CA ALA A 72 3.92 -18.12 2.64
C ALA A 72 4.29 -19.38 1.87
N ASP A 73 5.04 -20.31 2.50
CA ASP A 73 5.41 -21.58 1.87
C ASP A 73 4.21 -22.45 1.49
N LEU A 74 3.12 -22.37 2.26
CA LEU A 74 1.89 -23.15 2.01
C LEU A 74 0.97 -22.52 0.95
N GLU A 75 0.98 -21.20 0.80
CA GLU A 75 0.05 -20.47 -0.08
C GLU A 75 0.61 -20.19 -1.47
N VAL A 76 1.93 -19.97 -1.61
CA VAL A 76 2.52 -19.62 -2.91
C VAL A 76 2.84 -20.86 -3.74
N ASN A 77 2.92 -20.68 -5.06
CA ASN A 77 3.55 -21.68 -5.92
C ASN A 77 5.08 -21.51 -5.88
N PRO A 78 5.85 -22.45 -5.29
CA PRO A 78 7.30 -22.31 -5.12
C PRO A 78 8.08 -22.33 -6.44
N GLU A 79 7.51 -22.86 -7.53
CA GLU A 79 8.12 -22.83 -8.87
C GLU A 79 8.10 -21.42 -9.48
N ILE A 80 7.26 -20.53 -8.95
CA ILE A 80 7.04 -19.17 -9.47
C ILE A 80 7.53 -18.13 -8.47
N VAL A 81 7.21 -18.31 -7.18
CA VAL A 81 7.45 -17.35 -6.11
C VAL A 81 8.56 -17.83 -5.19
N ALA A 82 9.64 -17.06 -5.11
CA ALA A 82 10.70 -17.25 -4.14
C ALA A 82 10.39 -16.48 -2.85
N VAL A 83 10.10 -17.22 -1.78
CA VAL A 83 9.86 -16.64 -0.45
C VAL A 83 11.19 -16.22 0.18
N VAL A 84 11.32 -14.94 0.48
CA VAL A 84 12.43 -14.36 1.24
C VAL A 84 11.98 -14.17 2.68
N LYS A 85 12.48 -15.04 3.56
CA LYS A 85 12.13 -15.08 4.98
C LYS A 85 13.00 -14.13 5.78
N LEU A 86 12.43 -13.01 6.20
CA LEU A 86 13.12 -12.02 7.04
C LEU A 86 13.30 -12.57 8.46
N LEU A 87 14.53 -12.51 8.95
CA LEU A 87 14.86 -12.77 10.35
C LEU A 87 14.69 -11.52 11.22
N ALA A 88 14.63 -11.70 12.54
CA ALA A 88 14.55 -10.58 13.47
C ALA A 88 15.70 -9.58 13.25
N GLY A 89 15.35 -8.29 13.14
CA GLY A 89 16.30 -7.21 12.89
C GLY A 89 16.64 -6.98 11.41
N GLN A 90 16.19 -7.84 10.48
CA GLN A 90 16.35 -7.60 9.05
C GLN A 90 15.28 -6.63 8.53
N SER A 91 15.71 -5.69 7.70
CA SER A 91 14.82 -4.78 6.98
C SER A 91 14.42 -5.38 5.63
N GLN A 92 13.13 -5.32 5.31
CA GLN A 92 12.61 -5.72 4.01
C GLN A 92 13.33 -5.02 2.85
N LEU A 93 13.61 -3.73 2.99
CA LEU A 93 14.28 -2.95 1.96
C LEU A 93 15.71 -3.43 1.72
N THR A 94 16.43 -3.75 2.80
CA THR A 94 17.81 -4.26 2.71
C THR A 94 17.86 -5.65 2.08
N GLU A 95 16.95 -6.55 2.46
CA GLU A 95 16.88 -7.89 1.83
C GLU A 95 16.41 -7.82 0.37
N MET A 96 15.53 -6.87 0.04
CA MET A 96 15.09 -6.61 -1.33
C MET A 96 16.25 -6.10 -2.20
N ALA A 97 17.05 -5.15 -1.70
CA ALA A 97 18.19 -4.61 -2.41
C ALA A 97 19.21 -5.70 -2.80
N LYS A 98 19.37 -6.76 -2.01
CA LYS A 98 20.25 -7.90 -2.33
C LYS A 98 19.78 -8.71 -3.55
N GLN A 99 18.49 -8.65 -3.90
CA GLN A 99 17.93 -9.34 -5.06
C GLN A 99 18.00 -8.51 -6.35
N ILE A 100 18.40 -7.24 -6.24
CA ILE A 100 18.40 -6.27 -7.35
C ILE A 100 19.85 -6.08 -7.82
N PRO A 101 20.19 -6.41 -9.08
CA PRO A 101 21.51 -6.17 -9.64
C PRO A 101 21.89 -4.68 -9.60
N ALA A 102 23.19 -4.43 -9.47
CA ALA A 102 23.72 -3.07 -9.58
C ALA A 102 23.28 -2.43 -10.91
N ASN A 103 22.80 -1.18 -10.82
CA ASN A 103 22.26 -0.37 -11.93
C ASN A 103 20.86 -0.71 -12.45
N ALA A 104 20.20 -1.76 -11.97
CA ALA A 104 18.82 -2.05 -12.33
C ALA A 104 17.87 -0.94 -11.86
N VAL A 105 16.82 -0.69 -12.66
CA VAL A 105 15.76 0.28 -12.39
C VAL A 105 14.53 -0.44 -11.85
N VAL A 106 14.09 -0.02 -10.66
CA VAL A 106 12.89 -0.53 -10.01
C VAL A 106 11.72 0.42 -10.26
N GLY A 107 10.68 -0.07 -10.91
CA GLY A 107 9.39 0.59 -11.02
C GLY A 107 8.66 0.58 -9.68
N VAL A 108 8.26 1.75 -9.20
CA VAL A 108 7.56 1.92 -7.92
C VAL A 108 6.28 2.71 -8.15
N CYS A 109 5.13 2.13 -7.81
CA CYS A 109 3.86 2.84 -7.90
C CYS A 109 3.83 3.98 -6.88
N SER A 110 3.82 5.22 -7.39
CA SER A 110 3.89 6.45 -6.59
C SER A 110 2.71 6.63 -5.64
N LYS A 111 1.55 6.07 -5.97
CA LYS A 111 0.35 6.16 -5.13
C LYS A 111 0.37 5.18 -3.95
N LYS A 112 1.13 4.09 -4.03
CA LYS A 112 1.14 3.00 -3.03
C LYS A 112 2.34 3.05 -2.08
N ASN A 113 3.14 4.12 -2.14
CA ASN A 113 4.33 4.28 -1.30
C ASN A 113 4.36 5.68 -0.68
N SER A 114 4.83 5.78 0.56
CA SER A 114 5.09 7.09 1.18
C SER A 114 6.36 7.71 0.60
N GLN A 115 6.46 9.04 0.63
CA GLN A 115 7.65 9.74 0.18
C GLN A 115 8.91 9.27 0.93
N ALA A 116 8.85 9.18 2.26
CA ALA A 116 9.97 8.70 3.08
C ALA A 116 10.42 7.28 2.70
N ARG A 117 9.48 6.42 2.28
CA ARG A 117 9.78 5.07 1.81
C ARG A 117 10.50 5.09 0.46
N VAL A 118 10.08 5.96 -0.47
CA VAL A 118 10.76 6.15 -1.77
C VAL A 118 12.17 6.69 -1.56
N GLU A 119 12.34 7.73 -0.74
CA GLU A 119 13.65 8.31 -0.42
C GLU A 119 14.59 7.28 0.24
N ALA A 120 14.04 6.35 1.02
CA ALA A 120 14.82 5.24 1.56
C ALA A 120 15.25 4.25 0.46
N MET A 121 14.36 3.92 -0.49
CA MET A 121 14.67 3.03 -1.61
C MET A 121 15.76 3.58 -2.53
N GLU A 122 15.73 4.88 -2.81
CA GLU A 122 16.69 5.57 -3.69
C GLU A 122 18.13 5.51 -3.15
N LYS A 123 18.31 5.25 -1.86
CA LYS A 123 19.64 5.00 -1.25
C LYS A 123 20.22 3.62 -1.59
N HIS A 124 19.39 2.69 -2.08
CA HIS A 124 19.77 1.31 -2.35
C HIS A 124 19.76 0.96 -3.85
N PHE A 125 18.83 1.49 -4.62
CA PHE A 125 18.68 1.20 -6.06
C PHE A 125 18.01 2.34 -6.80
N LYS A 126 18.10 2.33 -8.14
CA LYS A 126 17.46 3.35 -8.98
C LYS A 126 15.95 3.13 -8.98
N VAL A 127 15.20 4.17 -8.63
CA VAL A 127 13.73 4.15 -8.63
C VAL A 127 13.20 4.89 -9.85
N LYS A 128 12.25 4.30 -10.56
CA LYS A 128 11.36 5.01 -11.49
C LYS A 128 9.95 5.03 -10.91
N LEU A 129 9.44 6.21 -10.61
CA LEU A 129 8.06 6.37 -10.17
C LEU A 129 7.09 6.10 -11.32
N LEU A 130 6.08 5.27 -11.04
CA LEU A 130 5.03 4.88 -11.96
C LEU A 130 3.67 5.37 -11.43
N GLN A 131 2.71 5.58 -12.33
CA GLN A 131 1.34 5.98 -11.97
C GLN A 131 0.50 4.80 -11.45
N GLU A 132 0.84 3.58 -11.88
CA GLU A 132 0.21 2.32 -11.53
C GLU A 132 1.26 1.21 -11.43
N ASP A 133 0.92 0.06 -10.85
CA ASP A 133 1.80 -1.10 -10.72
C ASP A 133 1.56 -2.19 -11.78
N GLY A 134 0.71 -1.94 -12.78
CA GLY A 134 0.50 -2.87 -13.89
C GLY A 134 -0.14 -4.22 -13.51
N ILE A 135 -0.67 -4.34 -12.29
CA ILE A 135 -1.40 -5.51 -11.81
C ILE A 135 -2.88 -5.18 -11.79
N GLU A 136 -3.67 -5.90 -12.57
CA GLU A 136 -5.12 -5.70 -12.58
C GLU A 136 -5.74 -6.17 -11.26
N THR A 137 -6.37 -5.23 -10.55
CA THR A 137 -7.12 -5.48 -9.32
C THR A 137 -8.57 -5.05 -9.49
N SER A 138 -9.45 -5.60 -8.66
CA SER A 138 -10.83 -5.14 -8.64
C SER A 138 -10.93 -3.73 -8.05
N ALA A 139 -11.86 -2.94 -8.55
CA ALA A 139 -12.19 -1.66 -7.94
C ALA A 139 -12.62 -1.87 -6.48
N PRO A 140 -12.30 -0.92 -5.59
CA PRO A 140 -12.77 -0.98 -4.22
C PRO A 140 -14.30 -0.96 -4.17
N ASP A 141 -14.85 -1.75 -3.25
CA ASP A 141 -16.27 -1.69 -2.94
C ASP A 141 -16.50 -0.58 -1.91
N PHE A 142 -17.50 0.27 -2.14
CA PHE A 142 -17.84 1.38 -1.26
C PHE A 142 -19.17 1.07 -0.59
N GLY A 143 -19.14 0.98 0.74
CA GLY A 143 -20.34 0.77 1.52
C GLY A 143 -21.16 2.04 1.72
N VAL A 144 -22.22 1.90 2.51
CA VAL A 144 -22.99 3.03 2.98
C VAL A 144 -22.17 3.78 4.04
N ILE A 145 -22.03 5.09 3.85
CA ILE A 145 -21.41 5.96 4.86
C ILE A 145 -22.48 6.36 5.88
N GLU A 146 -22.21 6.08 7.14
CA GLU A 146 -23.07 6.39 8.27
C GLU A 146 -22.48 7.54 9.09
N ASP A 147 -23.36 8.42 9.56
CA ASP A 147 -23.05 9.45 10.55
C ASP A 147 -23.11 8.86 11.97
N ILE A 148 -22.07 9.12 12.75
CA ILE A 148 -21.98 8.70 14.16
C ILE A 148 -22.42 9.88 15.04
N SER A 149 -23.34 9.60 15.96
CA SER A 149 -23.86 10.59 16.90
C SER A 149 -22.73 11.31 17.65
N GLU A 150 -22.89 12.61 17.86
CA GLU A 150 -21.99 13.43 18.67
C GLU A 150 -21.91 12.95 20.11
N ASP A 151 -22.96 12.33 20.66
CA ASP A 151 -22.96 11.75 22.00
C ASP A 151 -21.90 10.64 22.16
N LEU A 152 -21.62 9.90 21.08
CA LEU A 152 -20.57 8.87 21.04
C LEU A 152 -19.19 9.47 20.71
N CYS A 153 -19.17 10.55 19.93
CA CYS A 153 -17.92 11.15 19.43
C CYS A 153 -17.32 12.21 20.37
N GLY A 154 -18.13 12.78 21.27
CA GLY A 154 -17.77 13.83 22.22
C GLY A 154 -17.52 15.22 21.60
N LEU A 155 -17.39 15.33 20.27
CA LEU A 155 -17.22 16.57 19.52
C LEU A 155 -17.87 16.43 18.14
N SER A 156 -18.44 17.52 17.63
CA SER A 156 -18.90 17.61 16.25
C SER A 156 -17.72 17.62 15.25
N SER A 157 -18.02 17.37 13.97
CA SER A 157 -17.01 17.51 12.91
C SER A 157 -16.49 18.95 12.81
N ASP A 158 -17.38 19.93 12.90
CA ASP A 158 -17.03 21.35 12.83
C ASP A 158 -16.12 21.78 13.98
N GLU A 159 -16.35 21.27 15.20
CA GLU A 159 -15.48 21.54 16.34
C GLU A 159 -14.08 20.96 16.16
N LYS A 160 -13.97 19.73 15.63
CA LYS A 160 -12.68 19.08 15.34
C LYS A 160 -11.91 19.83 14.26
N ILE A 161 -12.57 20.17 13.15
CA ILE A 161 -11.99 20.93 12.05
C ILE A 161 -11.57 22.32 12.54
N SER A 162 -12.43 23.02 13.28
CA SER A 162 -12.14 24.35 13.83
C SER A 162 -10.91 24.34 14.75
N LYS A 163 -10.71 23.29 15.56
CA LYS A 163 -9.51 23.14 16.40
C LYS A 163 -8.24 23.07 15.54
N ILE A 164 -8.26 22.34 14.43
CA ILE A 164 -7.13 22.25 13.50
C ILE A 164 -6.92 23.59 12.78
N GLN A 165 -7.98 24.22 12.26
CA GLN A 165 -7.88 25.50 11.57
C GLN A 165 -7.28 26.61 12.45
N LYS A 166 -7.54 26.57 13.77
CA LYS A 166 -6.94 27.50 14.72
C LYS A 166 -5.42 27.37 14.82
N THR A 167 -4.84 26.19 14.57
CA THR A 167 -3.38 25.98 14.61
C THR A 167 -2.67 26.35 13.31
N LEU A 168 -3.40 26.52 12.20
CA LEU A 168 -2.83 26.83 10.89
C LEU A 168 -2.58 28.34 10.68
N GLN A 169 -1.54 28.67 9.92
CA GLN A 169 -1.37 29.99 9.30
C GLN A 169 -2.16 30.10 7.99
N ILE A 170 -2.36 31.33 7.48
CA ILE A 170 -3.15 31.61 6.25
C ILE A 170 -2.67 30.82 5.02
N HIS A 171 -1.36 30.57 4.92
CA HIS A 171 -0.76 29.85 3.80
C HIS A 171 -0.52 28.37 4.08
N GLU A 172 -0.99 27.86 5.21
CA GLU A 172 -0.82 26.47 5.61
C GLU A 172 -2.09 25.67 5.35
N SER A 173 -1.89 24.40 5.04
CA SER A 173 -2.96 23.41 4.93
C SER A 173 -2.45 22.04 5.34
N ILE A 174 -3.34 21.20 5.85
CA ILE A 174 -3.03 19.81 6.18
C ILE A 174 -3.86 18.91 5.27
N LEU A 175 -3.18 17.99 4.59
CA LEU A 175 -3.79 16.91 3.83
C LEU A 175 -3.83 15.64 4.67
N PHE A 176 -5.03 15.20 5.03
CA PHE A 176 -5.28 13.91 5.66
C PHE A 176 -5.43 12.85 4.57
N THR A 177 -4.52 11.88 4.57
CA THR A 177 -4.52 10.75 3.65
C THR A 177 -4.85 9.42 4.32
N ASN A 178 -4.75 9.33 5.65
CA ASN A 178 -5.18 8.16 6.40
C ASN A 178 -6.72 8.15 6.53
N PRO A 179 -7.41 7.12 6.03
CA PRO A 179 -8.86 7.06 6.08
C PRO A 179 -9.43 7.03 7.51
N GLU A 180 -8.66 6.58 8.51
CA GLU A 180 -9.09 6.60 9.91
C GLU A 180 -9.16 8.02 10.47
N ASP A 181 -8.18 8.85 10.13
CA ASP A 181 -8.17 10.27 10.51
C ASP A 181 -9.34 11.00 9.87
N VAL A 182 -9.61 10.74 8.58
CA VAL A 182 -10.75 11.32 7.87
C VAL A 182 -12.07 10.87 8.49
N SER A 183 -12.21 9.57 8.80
CA SER A 183 -13.40 9.04 9.49
C SER A 183 -13.61 9.71 10.84
N TYR A 184 -12.56 9.87 11.63
CA TYR A 184 -12.61 10.53 12.93
C TYR A 184 -12.97 12.01 12.82
N LEU A 185 -12.39 12.72 11.85
CA LEU A 185 -12.60 14.15 11.63
C LEU A 185 -14.05 14.47 11.27
N TYR A 186 -14.68 13.61 10.46
CA TYR A 186 -16.04 13.82 9.96
C TYR A 186 -17.14 13.14 10.75
N ASN A 187 -16.82 12.42 11.84
CA ASN A 187 -17.78 11.56 12.56
C ASN A 187 -18.50 10.57 11.63
N LYS A 188 -17.81 10.06 10.60
CA LYS A 188 -18.39 9.16 9.59
C LYS A 188 -17.74 7.79 9.62
N ARG A 189 -18.51 6.74 9.36
CA ARG A 189 -18.03 5.34 9.32
C ARG A 189 -18.63 4.60 8.14
N ASP A 190 -17.91 3.59 7.66
CA ASP A 190 -18.39 2.63 6.66
C ASP A 190 -18.16 1.22 7.24
N PHE A 191 -19.24 0.50 7.53
CA PHE A 191 -19.22 -0.83 8.15
C PHE A 191 -19.26 -1.99 7.15
N SER A 192 -19.19 -1.71 5.84
CA SER A 192 -19.22 -2.75 4.80
C SER A 192 -17.97 -3.63 4.79
N ARG A 193 -16.85 -3.13 5.31
CA ARG A 193 -15.55 -3.81 5.29
C ARG A 193 -15.35 -4.64 6.55
N ARG A 194 -14.80 -5.85 6.39
CA ARG A 194 -14.43 -6.70 7.54
C ARG A 194 -13.33 -6.04 8.35
N TYR A 195 -13.50 -6.05 9.68
CA TYR A 195 -12.51 -5.60 10.66
C TYR A 195 -12.06 -4.14 10.53
N SER A 196 -12.81 -3.32 9.79
CA SER A 196 -12.50 -1.90 9.57
C SER A 196 -13.78 -1.12 9.36
N SER A 197 -13.94 0.01 10.04
CA SER A 197 -15.14 0.86 9.96
C SER A 197 -14.89 2.22 9.30
N LYS A 198 -13.80 2.37 8.54
CA LYS A 198 -13.36 3.68 8.01
C LYS A 198 -13.94 3.97 6.63
N ILE A 199 -14.33 5.22 6.41
CA ILE A 199 -14.68 5.72 5.08
C ILE A 199 -13.42 5.84 4.22
N THR A 200 -13.55 5.66 2.91
CA THR A 200 -12.43 5.85 1.98
C THR A 200 -12.45 7.27 1.44
N GLY A 201 -11.45 8.08 1.80
CA GLY A 201 -11.37 9.47 1.36
C GLY A 201 -10.10 10.18 1.83
N LYS A 202 -9.87 11.38 1.28
CA LYS A 202 -8.82 12.32 1.70
C LYS A 202 -9.48 13.64 2.07
N ALA A 203 -8.88 14.39 2.99
CA ALA A 203 -9.39 15.69 3.42
C ALA A 203 -8.29 16.74 3.39
N LEU A 204 -8.58 17.92 2.84
CA LEU A 204 -7.70 19.08 2.88
C LEU A 204 -8.33 20.11 3.83
N ILE A 205 -7.63 20.42 4.93
CA ILE A 205 -8.04 21.49 5.84
C ILE A 205 -7.12 22.68 5.63
N SER A 206 -7.71 23.82 5.30
CA SER A 206 -7.04 25.11 5.16
C SER A 206 -7.51 26.08 6.24
N LYS A 207 -6.72 27.14 6.48
CA LYS A 207 -7.10 28.22 7.38
C LYS A 207 -8.45 28.83 6.97
N HIS A 208 -9.29 29.07 7.96
CA HIS A 208 -10.49 29.90 7.87
C HIS A 208 -10.33 31.12 8.77
#